data_AF-A0A2G6NVM3-F1
#
_entry.id   AF-A0A2G6NVM3-F1
#
_cell.length_a   1.000
_cell.length_b   1.000
_cell.length_c   1.000
_cell.angle_alpha   90.00
_cell.angle_beta   90.00
_cell.angle_gamma   90.00
#
_symmetry.space_group_name_H-M   'P 1'
#
loop_
_entity.id
_entity.type
_entity.pdbx_description
1 polymer ?
#
loop_
_entity_poly.entity_id
_entity_poly.type
_entity_poly.pdbx_seq_one_letter_code
_entity_poly.pdbx_strand_id
1 'polypeptide(L)'
;DPANPGRVTGVTGWDLLGRRQRSFSADTVVLAAGTIESAKISLQSGLADPNGKVGKGITDHTIRYRHFTLPPGAAQASTTDSAKVLLQHPGATPDQHAFDIVVELGADFNQGRYIDAGDLAHQRASRGDWMLGEIVFMNYAPLNEANQVLVTGDPANPVEVTCHPAPPSGADLAEQDAIAAAVFGAFGAQPVLGEGGLWLQTADLGGVAHEVGALRLADHLV
;
A
#
# COMPACT_ATOMS: atom_id res chain seq x y z
N ASP A 1 2.56 -7.26 -32.99
CA ASP A 1 2.64 -7.26 -34.46
C ASP A 1 3.14 -8.63 -34.89
N PRO A 2 2.43 -9.41 -35.71
CA PRO A 2 2.90 -10.75 -36.13
C PRO A 2 4.28 -10.74 -36.81
N ALA A 3 4.66 -9.61 -37.41
CA ALA A 3 5.98 -9.42 -38.02
C ALA A 3 7.03 -8.85 -37.04
N ASN A 4 6.61 -8.35 -35.88
CA ASN A 4 7.49 -7.83 -34.83
C ASN A 4 6.90 -8.10 -33.43
N PRO A 5 7.29 -9.21 -32.77
CA PRO A 5 6.76 -9.56 -31.44
C PRO A 5 7.10 -8.52 -30.36
N GLY A 6 8.11 -7.65 -30.58
CA GLY A 6 8.42 -6.53 -29.68
C GLY A 6 7.52 -5.31 -29.86
N ARG A 7 6.63 -5.30 -30.86
CA ARG A 7 5.73 -4.17 -31.14
C ARG A 7 4.29 -4.50 -30.76
N VAL A 8 3.81 -3.82 -29.72
CA VAL A 8 2.39 -3.82 -29.34
C VAL A 8 1.63 -2.88 -30.28
N THR A 9 0.52 -3.35 -30.85
CA THR A 9 -0.28 -2.60 -31.84
C THR A 9 -1.73 -2.36 -31.40
N GLY A 10 -2.09 -2.82 -30.21
CA GLY A 10 -3.45 -2.75 -29.71
C GLY A 10 -3.69 -3.62 -28.49
N VAL A 11 -4.94 -3.62 -28.04
CA VAL A 11 -5.44 -4.38 -26.90
C VAL A 11 -6.68 -5.15 -27.32
N THR A 12 -6.80 -6.38 -26.86
CA THR A 12 -8.03 -7.18 -26.97
C THR A 12 -8.60 -7.39 -25.58
N GLY A 13 -9.90 -7.18 -25.43
CA GLY A 13 -10.58 -7.31 -24.13
C GLY A 13 -12.03 -7.75 -24.28
N TRP A 14 -12.66 -8.06 -23.15
CA TRP A 14 -14.06 -8.46 -23.07
C TRP A 14 -14.95 -7.27 -22.71
N ASP A 15 -15.88 -6.93 -23.59
CA ASP A 15 -16.91 -5.92 -23.34
C ASP A 15 -17.97 -6.51 -22.40
N LEU A 16 -17.98 -6.06 -21.14
CA LEU A 16 -18.91 -6.57 -20.12
C LEU A 16 -20.37 -6.23 -20.44
N LEU A 17 -20.65 -5.11 -21.11
CA LEU A 17 -22.01 -4.69 -21.48
C LEU A 17 -22.50 -5.44 -22.72
N GLY A 18 -21.66 -5.47 -23.76
CA GLY A 18 -21.95 -6.14 -25.02
C GLY A 18 -21.76 -7.65 -25.00
N ARG A 19 -21.18 -8.19 -23.91
CA ARG A 19 -20.82 -9.61 -23.72
C ARG A 19 -20.10 -10.20 -24.93
N ARG A 20 -19.10 -9.48 -25.42
CA ARG A 20 -18.33 -9.88 -26.62
C ARG A 20 -16.89 -9.42 -26.53
N GLN A 21 -16.00 -10.13 -27.22
CA GLN A 21 -14.63 -9.67 -27.40
C GLN A 21 -14.57 -8.45 -28.32
N ARG A 22 -13.70 -7.50 -28.00
CA ARG A 22 -13.38 -6.34 -28.84
C ARG A 22 -11.86 -6.15 -28.92
N SER A 23 -11.41 -5.62 -30.05
CA SER A 23 -10.02 -5.26 -30.27
C SER A 23 -9.93 -3.77 -30.62
N PHE A 24 -8.93 -3.12 -30.05
CA PHE A 24 -8.64 -1.70 -30.24
C PHE A 24 -7.20 -1.57 -30.72
N SER A 25 -6.98 -0.81 -31.79
CA SER A 25 -5.65 -0.55 -32.34
C SER A 25 -5.17 0.85 -31.95
N ALA A 26 -3.88 1.00 -31.66
CA ALA A 26 -3.26 2.29 -31.38
C ALA A 26 -1.78 2.28 -31.76
N ASP A 27 -1.22 3.46 -32.00
CA ASP A 27 0.23 3.62 -32.24
C ASP A 27 1.04 3.44 -30.96
N THR A 28 0.42 3.67 -29.80
CA THR A 28 1.04 3.48 -28.48
C THR A 28 0.02 2.87 -27.53
N VAL A 29 0.45 1.87 -26.77
CA VAL A 29 -0.35 1.18 -25.75
C VAL A 29 0.34 1.35 -24.41
N VAL A 30 -0.40 1.82 -23.41
CA VAL A 30 0.06 1.94 -22.03
C VAL A 30 -0.69 0.92 -21.18
N LEU A 31 0.05 0.08 -20.47
CA LEU A 31 -0.51 -0.86 -19.51
C LEU A 31 -0.41 -0.27 -18.10
N ALA A 32 -1.56 0.07 -17.52
CA ALA A 32 -1.66 0.73 -16.22
C ALA A 32 -2.82 0.14 -15.38
N ALA A 33 -2.85 -1.18 -15.23
CA ALA A 33 -3.91 -1.92 -14.54
C ALA A 33 -3.58 -2.17 -13.04
N GLY A 34 -2.57 -1.49 -12.48
CA GLY A 34 -2.04 -1.79 -11.14
C GLY A 34 -1.04 -2.94 -11.15
N THR A 35 -0.40 -3.21 -10.01
CA THR A 35 0.75 -4.13 -9.90
C THR A 35 0.42 -5.54 -10.38
N ILE A 36 -0.63 -6.15 -9.83
CA ILE A 36 -0.97 -7.55 -10.09
C ILE A 36 -1.56 -7.72 -11.50
N GLU A 37 -2.58 -6.93 -11.86
CA GLU A 37 -3.27 -7.10 -13.14
C GLU A 37 -2.40 -6.70 -14.34
N SER A 38 -1.47 -5.74 -14.19
CA SER A 38 -0.52 -5.44 -15.28
C SER A 38 0.46 -6.59 -15.52
N ALA A 39 0.92 -7.25 -14.45
CA ALA A 39 1.74 -8.45 -14.59
C ALA A 39 0.95 -9.59 -15.25
N LYS A 40 -0.29 -9.82 -14.79
CA LYS A 40 -1.21 -10.82 -15.37
C LYS A 40 -1.42 -10.61 -16.87
N ILE A 41 -1.77 -9.38 -17.29
CA ILE A 41 -2.01 -9.04 -18.69
C ILE A 41 -0.74 -9.28 -19.52
N SER A 42 0.43 -8.88 -19.00
CA SER A 42 1.71 -9.09 -19.69
C SER A 42 2.02 -10.58 -19.90
N LEU A 43 1.84 -11.40 -18.85
CA LEU A 43 2.03 -12.86 -18.91
C LEU A 43 1.04 -13.53 -19.87
N GLN A 44 -0.25 -13.22 -19.75
CA GLN A 44 -1.30 -13.79 -20.59
C GLN A 44 -1.19 -13.38 -22.06
N SER A 45 -0.66 -12.17 -22.32
CA SER A 45 -0.44 -11.67 -23.68
C SER A 45 0.84 -12.22 -24.31
N GLY A 46 1.67 -12.94 -23.55
CA GLY A 46 2.97 -13.43 -24.02
C GLY A 46 3.88 -12.29 -24.50
N LEU A 47 3.85 -11.14 -23.83
CA LEU A 47 4.70 -10.01 -24.18
C LEU A 47 6.18 -10.40 -24.06
N ALA A 48 7.03 -9.81 -24.90
CA ALA A 48 8.45 -10.06 -24.87
C ALA A 48 9.03 -9.73 -23.48
N ASP A 49 9.59 -10.74 -22.83
CA ASP A 49 10.25 -10.63 -21.52
C ASP A 49 11.71 -11.09 -21.63
N PRO A 50 12.60 -10.27 -22.22
CA PRO A 50 13.98 -10.66 -22.48
C PRO A 50 14.77 -10.97 -21.19
N ASN A 51 14.32 -10.43 -20.05
CA ASN A 51 14.99 -10.61 -18.76
C ASN A 51 14.31 -11.67 -17.88
N GLY A 52 13.18 -12.24 -18.32
CA GLY A 52 12.43 -13.25 -17.59
C GLY A 52 11.92 -12.77 -16.22
N LYS A 53 11.57 -11.48 -16.10
CA LYS A 53 11.20 -10.82 -14.83
C LYS A 53 9.72 -10.45 -14.72
N VAL A 54 8.92 -10.58 -15.79
CA VAL A 54 7.49 -10.29 -15.70
C VAL A 54 6.84 -11.22 -14.66
N GLY A 55 6.11 -10.63 -13.71
CA GLY A 55 5.48 -11.35 -12.62
C GLY A 55 6.42 -11.78 -11.50
N LYS A 56 7.73 -11.44 -11.52
CA LYS A 56 8.68 -11.83 -10.48
C LYS A 56 9.18 -10.61 -9.71
N GLY A 57 9.48 -10.81 -8.42
CA GLY A 57 9.97 -9.71 -7.59
C GLY A 57 8.85 -8.90 -6.94
N ILE A 58 7.61 -9.40 -6.92
CA ILE A 58 6.54 -8.71 -6.20
C ILE A 58 6.92 -8.58 -4.72
N THR A 59 6.70 -7.40 -4.16
CA THR A 59 7.05 -7.11 -2.77
C THR A 59 6.04 -6.14 -2.19
N ASP A 60 5.93 -6.15 -0.87
CA ASP A 60 5.05 -5.28 -0.09
C ASP A 60 5.75 -4.97 1.23
N HIS A 61 5.40 -3.85 1.84
CA HIS A 61 6.00 -3.42 3.09
C HIS A 61 5.59 -4.35 4.23
N THR A 62 6.57 -4.76 5.06
CA THR A 62 6.22 -5.21 6.40
C THR A 62 5.81 -4.00 7.22
N ILE A 63 4.54 -3.94 7.62
CA ILE A 63 3.98 -2.77 8.30
C ILE A 63 3.84 -3.02 9.79
N ARG A 64 4.27 -2.02 10.57
CA ARG A 64 3.92 -1.90 11.99
C ARG A 64 3.13 -0.63 12.21
N TYR A 65 2.03 -0.68 12.94
CA TYR A 65 1.15 0.47 13.10
C TYR A 65 0.47 0.50 14.46
N ARG A 66 -0.10 1.66 14.79
CA ARG A 66 -1.02 1.80 15.92
C ARG A 66 -1.98 2.95 15.70
N HIS A 67 -3.28 2.66 15.86
CA HIS A 67 -4.29 3.70 16.08
C HIS A 67 -4.22 4.22 17.51
N PHE A 68 -4.42 5.53 17.65
CA PHE A 68 -4.52 6.20 18.94
C PHE A 68 -5.58 7.29 18.87
N THR A 69 -5.92 7.88 20.01
CA THR A 69 -6.89 8.97 20.07
C THR A 69 -6.34 10.15 20.84
N LEU A 70 -6.76 11.36 20.46
CA LEU A 70 -6.54 12.56 21.26
C LEU A 70 -7.86 12.99 21.91
N PRO A 71 -7.85 13.35 23.21
CA PRO A 71 -9.04 13.82 23.89
C PRO A 71 -9.50 15.19 23.35
N PRO A 72 -10.80 15.50 23.45
CA PRO A 72 -11.31 16.84 23.17
C PRO A 72 -10.53 17.90 23.97
N GLY A 73 -10.12 18.97 23.28
CA GLY A 73 -9.35 20.07 23.87
C GLY A 73 -7.83 19.84 23.95
N ALA A 74 -7.32 18.69 23.51
CA ALA A 74 -5.87 18.54 23.27
C ALA A 74 -5.39 19.56 22.24
N ALA A 75 -4.16 20.06 22.40
CA ALA A 75 -3.64 21.18 21.60
C ALA A 75 -3.61 20.89 20.08
N GLN A 76 -3.45 19.61 19.71
CA GLN A 76 -3.40 19.15 18.32
C GLN A 76 -4.70 18.48 17.87
N ALA A 77 -5.74 18.42 18.71
CA ALA A 77 -7.02 17.86 18.32
C ALA A 77 -7.82 18.88 17.49
N SER A 78 -8.27 18.46 16.31
CA SER A 78 -9.26 19.18 15.53
C SER A 78 -10.43 18.26 15.21
N THR A 79 -11.60 18.88 15.02
CA THR A 79 -12.82 18.16 14.63
C THR A 79 -13.21 18.43 13.18
N THR A 80 -12.39 19.22 12.47
CA THR A 80 -12.63 19.65 11.09
C THR A 80 -11.40 19.50 10.21
N ASP A 81 -10.24 19.29 10.81
CA ASP A 81 -8.96 19.26 10.10
C ASP A 81 -8.29 17.91 10.28
N SER A 82 -7.52 17.53 9.28
CA SER A 82 -6.60 16.41 9.33
C SER A 82 -5.21 16.85 8.90
N ALA A 83 -4.20 16.12 9.38
CA ALA A 83 -2.82 16.32 8.98
C ALA A 83 -2.16 14.96 8.81
N LYS A 84 -1.44 14.79 7.69
CA LYS A 84 -0.69 13.58 7.38
C LYS A 84 0.71 13.97 6.95
N VAL A 85 1.71 13.36 7.56
CA VAL A 85 3.12 13.54 7.21
C VAL A 85 3.76 12.20 6.92
N LEU A 86 4.59 12.17 5.88
CA LEU A 86 5.52 11.09 5.59
C LEU A 86 6.92 11.55 6.00
N LEU A 87 7.60 10.76 6.80
CA LEU A 87 8.91 11.05 7.35
C LEU A 87 9.86 9.89 7.02
N GLN A 88 11.11 10.24 6.76
CA GLN A 88 12.21 9.30 6.55
C GLN A 88 13.40 9.76 7.39
N HIS A 89 14.15 8.82 7.98
CA HIS A 89 15.35 9.18 8.71
C HIS A 89 16.41 9.78 7.74
N PRO A 90 17.10 10.89 8.07
CA PRO A 90 18.07 11.51 7.15
C PRO A 90 19.26 10.61 6.78
N GLY A 91 19.55 9.62 7.62
CA GLY A 91 20.56 8.59 7.37
C GLY A 91 19.97 7.25 6.92
N ALA A 92 18.74 7.22 6.42
CA ALA A 92 18.11 5.98 5.98
C ALA A 92 18.89 5.32 4.84
N THR A 93 19.08 4.01 4.97
CA THR A 93 19.66 3.13 3.96
C THR A 93 18.82 1.85 3.91
N PRO A 94 19.01 0.98 2.90
CA PRO A 94 18.32 -0.31 2.88
C PRO A 94 18.57 -1.20 4.10
N ASP A 95 19.65 -0.99 4.84
CA ASP A 95 20.07 -1.84 5.97
C ASP A 95 19.99 -1.12 7.34
N GLN A 96 19.74 0.18 7.37
CA GLN A 96 19.73 1.00 8.59
C GLN A 96 18.65 2.07 8.50
N HIS A 97 17.83 2.20 9.54
CA HIS A 97 16.66 3.06 9.53
C HIS A 97 15.78 2.76 8.30
N ALA A 98 15.64 1.47 7.99
CA ALA A 98 15.14 0.96 6.72
C ALA A 98 13.59 0.97 6.70
N PHE A 99 13.00 2.13 7.00
CA PHE A 99 11.57 2.31 7.07
C PHE A 99 11.19 3.78 6.89
N ASP A 100 9.99 3.99 6.34
CA ASP A 100 9.33 5.29 6.39
C ASP A 100 8.29 5.31 7.51
N ILE A 101 7.94 6.52 7.95
CA ILE A 101 6.98 6.75 9.02
C ILE A 101 5.86 7.63 8.48
N VAL A 102 4.63 7.19 8.65
CA VAL A 102 3.45 8.02 8.46
C VAL A 102 2.89 8.36 9.84
N VAL A 103 2.67 9.64 10.09
CA VAL A 103 1.89 10.11 11.24
C VAL A 103 0.69 10.85 10.71
N GLU A 104 -0.49 10.45 11.18
CA GLU A 104 -1.76 11.00 10.77
C GLU A 104 -2.60 11.41 11.98
N LEU A 105 -3.12 12.64 11.95
CA LEU A 105 -4.09 13.18 12.90
C LEU A 105 -5.39 13.45 12.13
N GLY A 106 -6.53 13.08 12.72
CA GLY A 106 -7.80 13.06 12.00
C GLY A 106 -7.82 11.94 10.94
N ALA A 107 -7.29 10.76 11.28
CA ALA A 107 -7.12 9.64 10.34
C ALA A 107 -8.46 9.15 9.76
N ASP A 108 -9.55 9.40 10.47
CA ASP A 108 -10.90 9.15 10.01
C ASP A 108 -11.32 10.00 8.81
N PHE A 109 -10.71 11.15 8.55
CA PHE A 109 -10.94 11.94 7.33
C PHE A 109 -10.38 11.30 6.08
N ASN A 110 -9.30 10.53 6.20
CA ASN A 110 -8.69 9.81 5.09
C ASN A 110 -9.31 8.41 4.93
N GLN A 111 -9.59 7.73 6.04
CA GLN A 111 -10.11 6.36 6.04
C GLN A 111 -11.65 6.30 5.94
N GLY A 112 -12.33 7.39 6.31
CA GLY A 112 -13.79 7.50 6.26
C GLY A 112 -14.30 7.89 4.88
N ARG A 113 -15.46 7.35 4.51
CA ARG A 113 -16.18 7.77 3.30
C ARG A 113 -17.32 8.69 3.70
N TYR A 114 -17.04 9.97 3.87
CA TYR A 114 -18.09 10.97 4.13
C TYR A 114 -18.62 11.49 2.81
N ILE A 115 -19.91 11.28 2.58
CA ILE A 115 -20.59 11.71 1.36
C ILE A 115 -21.16 13.12 1.56
N ASP A 116 -21.52 13.48 2.79
CA ASP A 116 -21.97 14.82 3.18
C ASP A 116 -21.58 15.24 4.61
N ALA A 117 -21.89 16.48 4.98
CA ALA A 117 -21.58 17.05 6.28
C ALA A 117 -22.41 16.46 7.43
N GLY A 118 -23.58 15.88 7.15
CA GLY A 118 -24.43 15.21 8.13
C GLY A 118 -23.83 13.89 8.61
N ASP A 119 -23.28 13.09 7.70
CA ASP A 119 -22.55 11.86 8.02
C ASP A 119 -21.35 12.14 8.93
N LEU A 120 -20.58 13.16 8.59
CA LEU A 120 -19.44 13.60 9.39
C LEU A 120 -19.87 14.06 10.78
N ALA A 121 -20.93 14.87 10.88
CA ALA A 121 -21.45 15.34 12.16
C ALA A 121 -21.96 14.19 13.04
N HIS A 122 -22.66 13.21 12.45
CA HIS A 122 -23.16 12.04 13.16
C HIS A 122 -22.01 11.19 13.75
N GLN A 123 -21.00 10.92 12.93
CA GLN A 123 -19.89 10.05 13.31
C GLN A 123 -18.88 10.75 14.25
N ARG A 124 -18.84 12.09 14.26
CA ARG A 124 -18.20 12.87 15.32
C ARG A 124 -18.96 12.77 16.65
N ALA A 125 -20.27 12.95 16.62
CA ALA A 125 -21.11 12.87 17.81
C ALA A 125 -21.04 11.49 18.48
N SER A 126 -21.00 10.41 17.69
CA SER A 126 -20.87 9.05 18.21
C SER A 126 -19.54 8.78 18.91
N ARG A 127 -18.51 9.59 18.64
CA ARG A 127 -17.17 9.48 19.22
C ARG A 127 -16.86 10.57 20.24
N GLY A 128 -17.85 11.40 20.60
CA GLY A 128 -17.69 12.45 21.62
C GLY A 128 -16.57 13.44 21.31
N ASP A 129 -16.40 13.79 20.03
CA ASP A 129 -15.33 14.67 19.51
C ASP A 129 -13.89 14.21 19.79
N TRP A 130 -13.68 12.93 20.13
CA TRP A 130 -12.33 12.35 20.16
C TRP A 130 -11.77 12.25 18.75
N MET A 131 -10.53 12.71 18.57
CA MET A 131 -9.86 12.65 17.28
C MET A 131 -9.10 11.33 17.14
N LEU A 132 -9.30 10.63 16.02
CA LEU A 132 -8.52 9.44 15.69
C LEU A 132 -7.19 9.86 15.07
N GLY A 133 -6.11 9.20 15.49
CA GLY A 133 -4.79 9.31 14.89
C GLY A 133 -4.22 7.93 14.57
N GLU A 134 -3.22 7.92 13.70
CA GLU A 134 -2.51 6.73 13.28
C GLU A 134 -1.01 7.01 13.18
N ILE A 135 -0.19 6.05 13.60
CA ILE A 135 1.22 5.99 13.23
C ILE A 135 1.47 4.68 12.50
N VAL A 136 2.16 4.72 11.36
CA VAL A 136 2.49 3.57 10.52
C VAL A 136 3.97 3.61 10.18
N PHE A 137 4.64 2.48 10.33
CA PHE A 137 6.01 2.24 9.91
C PHE A 137 5.98 1.27 8.72
N MET A 138 6.50 1.71 7.58
CA MET A 138 6.56 0.94 6.34
C MET A 138 8.01 0.52 6.11
N ASN A 139 8.33 -0.73 6.43
CA ASN A 139 9.70 -1.23 6.31
C ASN A 139 10.05 -1.50 4.85
N TYR A 140 11.28 -1.20 4.46
CA TYR A 140 11.77 -1.45 3.12
C TYR A 140 11.80 -2.95 2.85
N ALA A 141 11.28 -3.33 1.69
CA ALA A 141 11.20 -4.70 1.26
C ALA A 141 11.87 -4.82 -0.11
N PRO A 142 13.01 -5.51 -0.24
CA PRO A 142 13.67 -5.66 -1.52
C PRO A 142 12.80 -6.48 -2.49
N LEU A 143 13.06 -6.33 -3.78
CA LEU A 143 12.50 -7.21 -4.79
C LEU A 143 13.02 -8.64 -4.56
N ASN A 144 12.12 -9.62 -4.42
CA ASN A 144 12.47 -11.01 -4.17
C ASN A 144 11.99 -11.90 -5.32
N GLU A 145 12.90 -12.53 -6.06
CA GLU A 145 12.54 -13.34 -7.22
C GLU A 145 11.77 -14.63 -6.88
N ALA A 146 11.80 -15.06 -5.62
CA ALA A 146 10.93 -16.12 -5.13
C ALA A 146 9.47 -15.67 -4.94
N ASN A 147 9.24 -14.35 -4.82
CA ASN A 147 7.91 -13.77 -4.81
C ASN A 147 7.45 -13.60 -6.26
N GLN A 148 6.24 -14.07 -6.56
CA GLN A 148 5.76 -14.15 -7.94
C GLN A 148 4.24 -14.05 -8.07
N VAL A 149 3.82 -13.59 -9.24
CA VAL A 149 2.46 -13.64 -9.79
C VAL A 149 2.43 -14.72 -10.86
N LEU A 150 1.58 -15.73 -10.69
CA LEU A 150 1.41 -16.82 -11.64
C LEU A 150 0.00 -16.79 -12.23
N VAL A 151 -0.09 -17.09 -13.53
CA VAL A 151 -1.34 -17.14 -14.29
C VAL A 151 -1.73 -18.58 -14.58
N THR A 152 -3.03 -18.88 -14.53
CA THR A 152 -3.55 -20.25 -14.79
C THR A 152 -3.88 -20.50 -16.26
N GLY A 153 -3.72 -19.49 -17.15
CA GLY A 153 -4.00 -19.58 -18.59
C GLY A 153 -5.38 -19.08 -19.05
N ASP A 154 -6.39 -19.01 -18.17
CA ASP A 154 -7.66 -18.33 -18.47
C ASP A 154 -7.58 -16.87 -17.98
N PRO A 155 -7.75 -15.86 -18.85
CA PRO A 155 -7.75 -14.45 -18.46
C PRO A 155 -8.81 -14.08 -17.40
N ALA A 156 -9.91 -14.83 -17.31
CA ALA A 156 -10.97 -14.61 -16.35
C ALA A 156 -10.63 -15.10 -14.93
N ASN A 157 -9.66 -16.01 -14.79
CA ASN A 157 -9.30 -16.56 -13.50
C ASN A 157 -8.48 -15.57 -12.65
N PRO A 158 -8.58 -15.64 -11.32
CA PRO A 158 -7.63 -14.99 -10.43
C PRO A 158 -6.20 -15.47 -10.71
N VAL A 159 -5.22 -14.66 -10.31
CA VAL A 159 -3.82 -15.07 -10.26
C VAL A 159 -3.51 -15.79 -8.95
N GLU A 160 -2.44 -16.57 -8.95
CA GLU A 160 -1.79 -17.00 -7.72
C GLU A 160 -0.67 -16.00 -7.38
N VAL A 161 -0.64 -15.55 -6.12
CA VAL A 161 0.40 -14.64 -5.63
C VAL A 161 1.17 -15.32 -4.51
N THR A 162 2.47 -15.48 -4.70
CA THR A 162 3.41 -15.84 -3.65
C THR A 162 4.17 -14.59 -3.23
N CYS A 163 4.02 -14.17 -1.97
CA CYS A 163 4.76 -13.05 -1.43
C CYS A 163 5.26 -13.39 -0.02
N HIS A 164 6.57 -13.42 0.15
CA HIS A 164 7.22 -13.60 1.43
C HIS A 164 7.54 -12.24 2.06
N PRO A 165 7.26 -12.03 3.36
CA PRO A 165 7.56 -10.77 4.03
C PRO A 165 9.07 -10.57 4.19
N ALA A 166 9.52 -9.32 4.17
CA ALA A 166 10.87 -8.93 4.53
C ALA A 166 10.89 -8.48 6.00
N PRO A 167 11.40 -9.30 6.94
CA PRO A 167 11.36 -8.94 8.36
C PRO A 167 12.32 -7.78 8.66
N PRO A 168 11.89 -6.77 9.43
CA PRO A 168 12.76 -5.68 9.85
C PRO A 168 13.88 -6.17 10.77
N SER A 169 14.99 -5.43 10.84
CA SER A 169 16.05 -5.74 11.79
C SER A 169 15.59 -5.49 13.23
N GLY A 170 16.20 -6.18 14.21
CA GLY A 170 15.89 -5.92 15.63
C GLY A 170 16.19 -4.48 16.06
N ALA A 171 17.16 -3.83 15.41
CA ALA A 171 17.50 -2.43 15.66
C ALA A 171 16.38 -1.49 15.16
N ASP A 172 15.89 -1.70 13.93
CA ASP A 172 14.78 -0.93 13.39
C ASP A 172 13.51 -1.12 14.23
N LEU A 173 13.21 -2.35 14.66
CA LEU A 173 12.05 -2.61 15.52
C LEU A 173 12.10 -1.82 16.83
N ALA A 174 13.27 -1.79 17.48
CA ALA A 174 13.46 -1.04 18.72
C ALA A 174 13.39 0.49 18.50
N GLU A 175 13.92 0.97 17.38
CA GLU A 175 13.83 2.38 17.01
C GLU A 175 12.37 2.81 16.77
N GLN A 176 11.60 2.00 16.04
CA GLN A 176 10.18 2.25 15.79
C GLN A 176 9.37 2.32 17.10
N ASP A 177 9.63 1.41 18.04
CA ASP A 177 9.00 1.44 19.36
C ASP A 177 9.34 2.72 20.13
N ALA A 178 10.61 3.16 20.07
CA ALA A 178 11.05 4.38 20.72
C ALA A 178 10.42 5.64 20.10
N ILE A 179 10.35 5.71 18.76
CA ILE A 179 9.71 6.82 18.05
C ILE A 179 8.21 6.85 18.36
N ALA A 180 7.53 5.71 18.32
CA ALA A 180 6.11 5.64 18.63
C ALA A 180 5.83 6.13 20.06
N ALA A 181 6.59 5.65 21.04
CA ALA A 181 6.48 6.10 22.43
C ALA A 181 6.69 7.61 22.58
N ALA A 182 7.66 8.19 21.88
CA ALA A 182 7.92 9.62 21.88
C ALA A 182 6.75 10.43 21.27
N VAL A 183 6.20 9.97 20.13
CA VAL A 183 5.04 10.59 19.47
C VAL A 183 3.81 10.54 20.37
N PHE A 184 3.52 9.37 20.96
CA PHE A 184 2.39 9.22 21.87
C PHE A 184 2.51 10.11 23.11
N GLY A 185 3.71 10.19 23.70
CA GLY A 185 3.99 11.08 24.81
C GLY A 185 3.81 12.55 24.44
N ALA A 186 4.29 12.96 23.26
CA ALA A 186 4.20 14.35 22.79
C ALA A 186 2.77 14.81 22.54
N PHE A 187 1.90 13.94 22.03
CA PHE A 187 0.49 14.27 21.79
C PHE A 187 -0.43 14.01 22.99
N GLY A 188 0.05 13.38 24.06
CA GLY A 188 -0.81 12.90 25.14
C GLY A 188 -1.83 11.86 24.62
N ALA A 189 -1.37 11.01 23.70
CA ALA A 189 -2.21 10.03 23.03
C ALA A 189 -2.80 9.01 24.01
N GLN A 190 -4.01 8.54 23.70
CA GLN A 190 -4.69 7.49 24.46
C GLN A 190 -5.03 6.30 23.56
N PRO A 191 -5.09 5.07 24.12
CA PRO A 191 -5.59 3.92 23.38
C PRO A 191 -7.00 4.19 22.82
N VAL A 192 -7.29 3.65 21.64
CA VAL A 192 -8.67 3.55 21.17
C VAL A 192 -9.46 2.68 22.17
N LEU A 193 -10.68 3.11 22.50
CA LEU A 193 -11.55 2.39 23.43
C LEU A 193 -11.76 0.93 22.98
N GLY A 194 -11.52 -0.01 23.90
CA GLY A 194 -11.64 -1.45 23.64
C GLY A 194 -10.35 -2.11 23.16
N GLU A 195 -9.30 -1.33 22.88
CA GLU A 195 -8.00 -1.88 22.53
C GLU A 195 -7.03 -1.91 23.72
N GLY A 196 -6.02 -2.78 23.63
CA GLY A 196 -5.17 -3.14 24.77
C GLY A 196 -4.18 -2.09 25.25
N GLY A 197 -3.84 -1.06 24.45
CA GLY A 197 -2.83 -0.06 24.85
C GLY A 197 -2.29 0.81 23.70
N LEU A 198 -1.01 1.16 23.74
CA LEU A 198 -0.34 2.00 22.73
C LEU A 198 0.88 1.32 22.11
N TRP A 199 0.98 0.00 22.14
CA TRP A 199 2.07 -0.71 21.48
C TRP A 199 1.78 -0.90 19.99
N LEU A 200 2.84 -0.89 19.18
CA LEU A 200 2.75 -1.19 17.75
C LEU A 200 2.31 -2.63 17.51
N GLN A 201 1.47 -2.81 16.48
CA GLN A 201 1.03 -4.10 15.97
C GLN A 201 1.61 -4.32 14.57
N THR A 202 1.83 -5.57 14.18
CA THR A 202 2.24 -5.92 12.81
C THR A 202 0.99 -6.17 11.97
N ALA A 203 0.91 -5.55 10.79
CA ALA A 203 -0.19 -5.79 9.85
C ALA A 203 0.03 -7.10 9.07
N ASP A 204 -1.07 -7.69 8.61
CA ASP A 204 -1.00 -8.78 7.63
C ASP A 204 -0.46 -8.26 6.30
N LEU A 205 0.37 -9.07 5.64
CA LEU A 205 0.93 -8.74 4.33
C LEU A 205 -0.20 -8.60 3.28
N GLY A 206 -0.14 -7.57 2.45
CA GLY A 206 -1.20 -7.23 1.50
C GLY A 206 -2.42 -6.54 2.12
N GLY A 207 -2.44 -6.29 3.43
CA GLY A 207 -3.56 -5.65 4.13
C GLY A 207 -3.79 -4.17 3.75
N VAL A 208 -2.80 -3.52 3.16
CA VAL A 208 -2.87 -2.09 2.73
C VAL A 208 -2.76 -1.89 1.22
N ALA A 209 -2.65 -2.98 0.44
CA ALA A 209 -2.50 -2.96 -1.01
C ALA A 209 -1.38 -2.03 -1.53
N HIS A 210 -0.18 -2.15 -0.96
CA HIS A 210 1.03 -1.41 -1.37
C HIS A 210 2.00 -2.27 -2.18
N GLU A 211 1.53 -3.38 -2.77
CA GLU A 211 2.38 -4.27 -3.52
C GLU A 211 2.94 -3.62 -4.79
N VAL A 212 4.24 -3.82 -5.02
CA VAL A 212 4.98 -3.31 -6.19
C VAL A 212 5.88 -4.39 -6.77
N GLY A 213 6.55 -4.09 -7.88
CA GLY A 213 7.64 -4.93 -8.40
C GLY A 213 7.23 -6.04 -9.36
N ALA A 214 5.94 -6.39 -9.47
CA ALA A 214 5.47 -7.45 -10.38
C ALA A 214 5.68 -7.13 -11.87
N LEU A 215 5.87 -5.85 -12.23
CA LEU A 215 6.26 -5.39 -13.56
C LEU A 215 7.41 -4.37 -13.46
N ARG A 216 8.46 -4.73 -12.72
CA ARG A 216 9.60 -3.83 -12.44
C ARG A 216 10.32 -3.39 -13.73
N LEU A 217 10.71 -2.12 -13.76
CA LEU A 217 11.50 -1.54 -14.86
C LEU A 217 13.02 -1.57 -14.59
N ALA A 218 13.42 -1.79 -13.33
CA ALA A 218 14.80 -1.88 -12.89
C ALA A 218 14.96 -2.93 -11.78
N ASP A 219 16.20 -3.34 -11.50
CA ASP A 219 16.50 -4.34 -10.45
C ASP A 219 16.50 -3.77 -9.03
N HIS A 220 16.30 -2.45 -8.88
CA HIS A 220 16.16 -1.77 -7.61
C HIS A 220 14.91 -0.88 -7.64
N LEU A 221 14.18 -0.84 -6.52
CA LEU A 221 13.18 0.21 -6.29
C LEU A 221 13.95 1.50 -5.99
N VAL A 222 13.64 2.57 -6.72
CA VAL A 222 14.20 3.92 -6.51
C VAL A 222 13.50 4.57 -5.33
#